data_AF-B7R5A2-F1
#
_entry.id   AF-B7R5A2-F1
#
_cell.length_a   1.000
_cell.length_b   1.000
_cell.length_c   1.000
_cell.angle_alpha   90.00
_cell.angle_beta   90.00
_cell.angle_gamma   90.00
#
_symmetry.space_group_name_H-M   'P 1'
#
loop_
_entity.id
_entity.type
_entity.pdbx_description
1 polymer ?
#
loop_
_entity_poly.entity_id
_entity_poly.type
_entity_poly.pdbx_seq_one_letter_code
_entity_poly.pdbx_strand_id
1 'polypeptide(L)'
;MGVFEELLHEAEELLRDGQAKKAVNVLLTAWAYRESGVLMAPAEALDYLRVRFPGSRELESIEGEEDISTVARRIYEMLGMKSLPSAER
;
A
#
# COMPACT_ATOMS: atom_id res chain seq x y z
N MET A 1 -10.52 16.97 1.52
CA MET A 1 -9.95 15.62 1.38
C MET A 1 -8.77 15.56 2.35
N GLY A 2 -8.61 14.50 3.13
CA GLY A 2 -7.46 14.38 4.02
C GLY A 2 -6.28 13.72 3.29
N VAL A 3 -5.08 13.85 3.87
CA VAL A 3 -3.84 13.28 3.30
C VAL A 3 -3.96 11.77 3.07
N PHE A 4 -4.64 11.07 3.99
CA PHE A 4 -4.85 9.63 3.86
C PHE A 4 -5.70 9.28 2.65
N GLU A 5 -6.81 9.98 2.43
CA GLU A 5 -7.69 9.76 1.28
C GLU A 5 -7.01 10.11 -0.05
N GLU A 6 -6.17 11.15 -0.07
CA GLU A 6 -5.38 11.52 -1.26
C GLU A 6 -4.37 10.43 -1.64
N LEU A 7 -3.66 9.88 -0.66
CA LEU A 7 -2.72 8.77 -0.89
C LEU A 7 -3.44 7.50 -1.37
N LEU A 8 -4.60 7.19 -0.81
CA LEU A 8 -5.39 6.04 -1.29
C LEU A 8 -5.87 6.25 -2.73
N HIS A 9 -6.30 7.47 -3.08
CA HIS A 9 -6.72 7.78 -4.44
C HIS A 9 -5.56 7.67 -5.43
N GLU A 10 -4.38 8.21 -5.11
CA GLU A 10 -3.18 8.08 -5.94
C GLU A 10 -2.79 6.61 -6.12
N ALA A 11 -2.81 5.81 -5.05
CA ALA A 11 -2.53 4.38 -5.13
C ALA A 11 -3.54 3.65 -6.04
N GLU A 12 -4.82 4.01 -6.00
CA GLU A 12 -5.84 3.44 -6.87
C GLU A 12 -5.58 3.75 -8.34
N GLU A 13 -5.26 5.00 -8.68
CA GLU A 13 -4.92 5.40 -10.05
C GLU A 13 -3.69 4.63 -10.57
N LEU A 14 -2.64 4.55 -9.75
CA LEU A 14 -1.44 3.78 -10.09
C LEU A 14 -1.74 2.30 -10.32
N LEU A 15 -2.68 1.70 -9.57
CA LEU A 15 -3.08 0.30 -9.78
C LEU A 15 -3.87 0.12 -11.07
N ARG A 16 -4.75 1.06 -11.42
CA ARG A 16 -5.49 1.04 -12.69
C ARG A 16 -4.56 1.16 -13.89
N ASP A 17 -3.48 1.94 -13.74
CA ASP A 17 -2.44 2.12 -14.76
C ASP A 17 -1.41 0.97 -14.81
N GLY A 18 -1.57 -0.06 -13.98
CA GLY A 18 -0.62 -1.19 -13.89
C GLY A 18 0.73 -0.83 -13.25
N GLN A 19 0.85 0.35 -12.63
CA GLN A 19 2.06 0.83 -11.94
C GLN A 19 2.15 0.27 -10.51
N ALA A 20 2.02 -1.04 -10.36
CA ALA A 20 1.87 -1.71 -9.06
C ALA A 20 3.00 -1.41 -8.07
N LYS A 21 4.26 -1.33 -8.51
CA LYS A 21 5.38 -0.99 -7.63
C LYS A 21 5.25 0.40 -7.02
N LYS A 22 4.81 1.39 -7.80
CA LYS A 22 4.57 2.75 -7.28
C LYS A 22 3.37 2.75 -6.35
N ALA A 23 2.31 2.02 -6.70
CA ALA A 23 1.14 1.88 -5.83
C ALA A 23 1.51 1.30 -4.46
N VAL A 24 2.35 0.26 -4.40
CA VAL A 24 2.85 -0.28 -3.11
C VAL A 24 3.57 0.79 -2.30
N ASN A 25 4.42 1.60 -2.92
CA ASN A 25 5.12 2.68 -2.20
C ASN A 25 4.14 3.69 -1.59
N VAL A 26 3.14 4.13 -2.35
CA VAL A 26 2.11 5.06 -1.87
C VAL A 26 1.26 4.42 -0.77
N LEU A 27 0.91 3.14 -0.92
CA LEU A 27 0.17 2.37 0.07
C LEU A 27 0.91 2.20 1.39
N LEU A 28 2.22 1.95 1.33
CA LEU A 28 3.07 1.90 2.53
C LEU A 28 3.09 3.25 3.23
N THR A 29 3.23 4.34 2.48
CA THR A 29 3.15 5.70 3.02
C THR A 29 1.78 5.97 3.66
N ALA A 30 0.69 5.57 3.01
CA ALA A 30 -0.67 5.73 3.54
C ALA A 30 -0.87 4.94 4.84
N TRP A 31 -0.40 3.69 4.86
CA TRP A 31 -0.48 2.84 6.05
C TRP A 31 0.34 3.43 7.21
N ALA A 32 1.60 3.78 6.96
CA ALA A 32 2.45 4.39 7.99
C ALA A 32 1.86 5.72 8.50
N TYR A 33 1.30 6.55 7.61
CA TYR A 33 0.62 7.79 7.98
C TYR A 33 -0.59 7.55 8.88
N ARG A 34 -1.44 6.56 8.55
CA ARG A 34 -2.60 6.19 9.37
C ARG A 34 -2.20 5.75 10.78
N GLU A 35 -1.07 5.04 10.91
CA GLU A 35 -0.61 4.47 12.18
C GLU A 35 0.23 5.44 13.02
N SER A 36 0.95 6.37 12.40
CA SER A 36 1.88 7.29 13.08
C SER A 36 1.40 8.74 13.13
N GLY A 37 0.50 9.14 12.23
CA GLY A 37 0.13 10.54 11.98
C GLY A 37 1.21 11.36 11.25
N VAL A 38 2.31 10.75 10.83
CA VAL A 38 3.45 11.42 10.19
C VAL A 38 3.61 10.93 8.76
N LEU A 39 3.72 11.86 7.81
CA LEU A 39 3.98 11.55 6.42
C LEU A 39 5.48 11.24 6.24
N MET A 40 5.80 10.05 5.78
CA MET A 40 7.17 9.55 5.64
C MET A 40 7.47 9.17 4.20
N ALA A 41 8.76 9.11 3.84
CA ALA A 41 9.17 8.56 2.55
C ALA A 41 8.86 7.04 2.50
N PRO A 42 8.62 6.44 1.33
CA PRO A 42 8.23 5.03 1.24
C PRO A 42 9.19 4.03 1.92
N ALA A 43 10.51 4.29 1.85
CA ALA A 43 11.50 3.45 2.52
C ALA A 43 11.39 3.55 4.05
N GLU A 44 11.25 4.77 4.57
CA GLU A 44 11.05 5.01 6.01
C GLU A 44 9.72 4.43 6.50
N ALA A 45 8.65 4.56 5.69
CA ALA A 45 7.35 3.96 5.96
C ALA A 45 7.44 2.44 6.06
N LEU A 46 8.17 1.79 5.15
CA LEU A 46 8.40 0.35 5.17
C LEU A 46 9.14 -0.08 6.44
N ASP A 47 10.24 0.60 6.78
CA ASP A 47 11.02 0.31 7.98
C ASP A 47 10.20 0.51 9.26
N TYR A 48 9.43 1.60 9.34
CA TYR A 48 8.50 1.87 10.43
C TYR A 48 7.47 0.74 10.58
N LEU A 49 6.82 0.34 9.48
CA LEU A 49 5.79 -0.70 9.49
C LEU A 49 6.35 -2.06 9.88
N ARG A 50 7.58 -2.40 9.46
CA ARG A 50 8.27 -3.64 9.85
C ARG A 50 8.51 -3.74 11.35
N VAL A 51 8.94 -2.64 11.96
CA VAL A 51 9.15 -2.57 13.40
C VAL A 51 7.81 -2.62 14.14
N ARG A 52 6.79 -1.94 13.62
CA ARG A 52 5.48 -1.78 14.26
C ARG A 52 4.59 -3.02 14.16
N PHE A 53 4.69 -3.76 13.05
CA PHE A 53 3.90 -4.95 12.71
C PHE A 53 4.80 -6.11 12.28
N PRO A 54 5.62 -6.64 13.20
CA PRO A 54 6.45 -7.80 12.89
C PRO A 54 5.57 -9.00 12.52
N GLY A 55 5.87 -9.65 11.41
CA GLY A 55 5.09 -10.80 10.90
C GLY A 55 3.81 -10.44 10.14
N SER A 56 3.64 -9.18 9.72
CA SER A 56 2.60 -8.85 8.75
C SER A 56 2.89 -9.57 7.43
N ARG A 57 1.95 -10.41 7.01
CA ARG A 57 1.99 -11.12 5.73
C ARG A 57 2.15 -10.15 4.56
N GLU A 58 1.47 -9.01 4.58
CA GLU A 58 1.56 -7.98 3.55
C GLU A 58 2.99 -7.48 3.39
N LEU A 59 3.67 -7.19 4.51
CA LEU A 59 5.05 -6.72 4.51
C LEU A 59 6.04 -7.80 4.07
N GLU A 60 5.83 -9.05 4.48
CA GLU A 60 6.63 -10.20 4.04
C GLU A 60 6.47 -10.46 2.54
N SER A 61 5.25 -10.35 2.01
CA SER A 61 4.94 -10.54 0.60
C SER A 61 5.60 -9.51 -0.33
N ILE A 62 5.99 -8.34 0.17
CA ILE A 62 6.72 -7.33 -0.63
C ILE A 62 8.12 -7.80 -1.00
N GLU A 63 8.77 -8.60 -0.14
CA GLU A 63 10.11 -9.15 -0.37
C GLU A 63 10.09 -10.56 -0.97
N GLY A 64 8.93 -11.22 -0.96
CA GLY A 64 8.75 -12.57 -1.49
C GLY A 64 8.63 -12.63 -3.01
N GLU A 65 8.33 -13.83 -3.50
CA GLU A 65 8.06 -14.09 -4.92
C GLU A 65 6.60 -13.80 -5.32
N GLU A 66 5.80 -13.21 -4.42
CA GLU A 66 4.40 -12.91 -4.69
C GLU A 66 4.28 -11.79 -5.74
N ASP A 67 3.28 -11.91 -6.62
CA ASP A 67 3.01 -10.90 -7.62
C ASP A 67 2.69 -9.55 -6.96
N ILE A 68 3.46 -8.52 -7.31
CA ILE A 68 3.40 -7.21 -6.66
C ILE A 68 2.03 -6.53 -6.81
N SER A 69 1.28 -6.83 -7.88
CA SER A 69 -0.07 -6.31 -8.05
C SER A 69 -1.06 -6.93 -7.06
N THR A 70 -0.88 -8.21 -6.75
CA THR A 70 -1.64 -8.93 -5.72
C THR A 70 -1.33 -8.37 -4.33
N VAL A 71 -0.06 -8.12 -4.03
CA VAL A 71 0.36 -7.51 -2.76
C VAL A 71 -0.25 -6.11 -2.60
N ALA A 72 -0.16 -5.28 -3.63
CA ALA A 72 -0.72 -3.93 -3.61
C ALA A 72 -2.24 -3.93 -3.37
N ARG A 73 -2.99 -4.81 -4.05
CA ARG A 73 -4.43 -4.94 -3.84
C ARG A 73 -4.76 -5.34 -2.40
N ARG A 74 -4.03 -6.29 -1.83
CA ARG A 74 -4.24 -6.73 -0.45
C ARG A 74 -4.04 -5.59 0.54
N ILE A 75 -2.96 -4.81 0.39
CA ILE A 75 -2.70 -3.65 1.26
C ILE A 75 -3.81 -2.59 1.07
N TYR A 76 -4.22 -2.31 -0.15
CA TYR A 76 -5.30 -1.35 -0.45
C TYR A 76 -6.63 -1.76 0.20
N GLU A 77 -7.01 -3.04 0.09
CA GLU A 77 -8.23 -3.58 0.73
C GLU A 77 -8.14 -3.53 2.26
N MET A 78 -6.99 -3.91 2.84
CA MET A 78 -6.74 -3.83 4.29
C MET A 78 -6.89 -2.40 4.82
N LEU A 79 -6.49 -1.39 4.06
CA LEU A 79 -6.62 0.02 4.45
C LEU A 79 -8.08 0.52 4.44
N GLY A 80 -9.06 -0.32 4.11
CA GLY A 80 -10.48 -0.05 4.27
C GLY A 80 -11.21 0.29 2.97
N MET A 81 -10.58 0.07 1.81
CA MET A 81 -11.20 0.27 0.51
C MET A 81 -11.93 -0.99 0.03
N LYS A 82 -13.06 -0.82 -0.66
CA LYS A 82 -13.75 -1.93 -1.35
C LYS A 82 -12.83 -2.56 -2.39
N SER A 83 -13.05 -3.84 -2.68
CA SER A 83 -12.30 -4.57 -3.71
C SER A 83 -12.21 -3.77 -5.00
N LEU A 84 -10.98 -3.63 -5.51
CA LEU A 84 -10.73 -3.03 -6.81
C LEU A 84 -11.42 -3.88 -7.89
N PRO A 85 -12.04 -3.27 -8.92
CA PRO A 85 -12.53 -4.02 -10.06
C PRO A 85 -11.39 -4.89 -10.59
N SER A 86 -11.67 -6.17 -10.84
CA SER A 86 -10.71 -7.00 -11.56
C SER A 86 -10.42 -6.30 -12.88
N ALA A 87 -9.15 -5.96 -13.12
CA ALA A 87 -8.71 -5.50 -14.43
C ALA A 87 -9.16 -6.57 -15.43
N GLU A 88 -10.22 -6.29 -16.16
CA GLU A 88 -10.72 -7.18 -17.21
C GLU A 88 -9.59 -7.37 -18.21
N ARG A 89 -9.38 -8.64 -18.59
CA ARG A 89 -8.35 -9.10 -19.52
C ARG A 89 -8.64 -8.66 -20.95
#